data_AF-A0A7S0AFW6-F1
#
_entry.id   AF-A0A7S0AFW6-F1
#
_cell.length_a   1.000
_cell.length_b   1.000
_cell.length_c   1.000
_cell.angle_alpha   90.00
_cell.angle_beta   90.00
_cell.angle_gamma   90.00
#
_symmetry.space_group_name_H-M   'P 1'
#
loop_
_entity.id
_entity.type
_entity.pdbx_description
1 polymer ?
#
loop_
_entity_poly.entity_id
_entity_poly.type
_entity_poly.pdbx_seq_one_letter_code
_entity_poly.pdbx_strand_id
1 'polypeptide(L)'
;SLSDEDIIKTLTDELLPSAVPRFADAKVVDSWVGKYPGVVSWFSPGSYNKRPPLEGAGDALPNVKCAGDWVRMGEREHGAKGLCQERAFVSGFEAANSLLRSTTDSFVATQVLPVREDEAQFKAAVELNKK
;
A
#
# COMPACT_ATOMS: atom_id res chain seq x y z
N SER A 1 13.53 0.58 22.02
CA SER A 1 12.57 -0.44 21.55
C SER A 1 12.52 -1.55 22.59
N LEU A 2 11.42 -2.31 22.66
CA LEU A 2 11.38 -3.52 23.49
C LEU A 2 12.45 -4.52 23.03
N SER A 3 12.93 -5.33 23.96
CA SER A 3 13.78 -6.49 23.63
C SER A 3 12.95 -7.52 22.86
N ASP A 4 13.62 -8.41 22.11
CA ASP A 4 12.92 -9.46 21.37
C ASP A 4 12.21 -10.42 22.34
N GLU A 5 12.84 -10.72 23.47
CA GLU A 5 12.30 -11.54 24.54
C GLU A 5 11.04 -10.94 25.17
N ASP A 6 11.03 -9.63 25.42
CA ASP A 6 9.84 -8.94 25.94
C ASP A 6 8.70 -8.96 24.92
N ILE A 7 8.99 -8.75 23.63
CA ILE A 7 7.98 -8.82 22.56
C ILE A 7 7.36 -10.23 22.50
N ILE A 8 8.20 -11.27 22.57
CA ILE A 8 7.74 -12.67 22.54
C ILE A 8 6.85 -12.95 23.76
N LYS A 9 7.32 -12.63 24.98
CA LYS A 9 6.57 -12.87 26.22
C LYS A 9 5.23 -12.13 26.25
N THR A 10 5.22 -10.85 25.89
CA THR A 10 3.97 -10.09 25.82
C THR A 10 2.98 -10.73 24.84
N LEU A 11 3.44 -11.21 23.68
CA LEU A 11 2.57 -11.90 22.74
C LEU A 11 2.07 -13.24 23.30
N THR A 12 2.95 -14.07 23.83
CA THR A 12 2.65 -15.47 24.17
C THR A 12 1.97 -15.65 25.52
N ASP A 13 2.35 -14.83 26.50
CA ASP A 13 1.95 -15.02 27.89
C ASP A 13 0.75 -14.11 28.25
N GLU A 14 0.58 -13.00 27.53
CA GLU A 14 -0.46 -12.00 27.83
C GLU A 14 -1.50 -11.89 26.70
N LEU A 15 -1.10 -11.50 25.49
CA LEU A 15 -2.03 -11.13 24.42
C LEU A 15 -2.77 -12.33 23.83
N LEU A 16 -2.05 -13.40 23.47
CA LEU A 16 -2.66 -14.58 22.87
C LEU A 16 -3.64 -15.29 23.84
N PRO A 17 -3.30 -15.57 25.12
CA PRO A 17 -4.23 -16.17 26.07
C PRO A 17 -5.45 -15.28 26.35
N SER A 18 -5.28 -13.95 26.35
CA SER A 18 -6.40 -13.01 26.52
C SER A 18 -7.37 -13.03 25.33
N ALA A 19 -6.87 -13.18 24.11
CA ALA A 19 -7.70 -13.27 22.91
C ALA A 19 -8.36 -14.65 22.75
N VAL A 20 -7.61 -15.72 23.02
CA VAL A 20 -8.08 -17.11 22.95
C VAL A 20 -7.43 -17.92 24.09
N PRO A 21 -8.20 -18.32 25.14
CA PRO A 21 -7.64 -18.93 26.36
C PRO A 21 -6.75 -20.16 26.16
N ARG A 22 -7.00 -20.95 25.11
CA ARG A 22 -6.23 -22.16 24.79
C ARG A 22 -4.75 -21.87 24.46
N PHE A 23 -4.39 -20.62 24.11
CA PHE A 23 -2.98 -20.27 23.92
C PHE A 23 -2.17 -20.26 25.21
N ALA A 24 -2.79 -20.28 26.40
CA ALA A 24 -2.07 -20.39 27.66
C ALA A 24 -1.20 -21.67 27.77
N ASP A 25 -1.58 -22.72 27.03
CA ASP A 25 -0.84 -23.99 27.00
C ASP A 25 0.24 -24.04 25.91
N ALA A 26 0.31 -23.01 25.04
CA ALA A 26 1.25 -22.99 23.92
C ALA A 26 2.69 -22.78 24.40
N LYS A 27 3.64 -23.43 23.74
CA LYS A 27 5.09 -23.26 23.99
C LYS A 27 5.74 -22.70 22.75
N VAL A 28 6.57 -21.67 22.93
CA VAL A 28 7.42 -21.15 21.86
C VAL A 28 8.49 -22.20 21.56
N VAL A 29 8.49 -22.70 20.32
CA VAL A 29 9.50 -23.65 19.82
C VAL A 29 10.59 -22.93 19.03
N ASP A 30 10.21 -21.87 18.34
CA ASP A 30 11.09 -21.00 17.56
C ASP A 30 10.48 -19.59 17.49
N SER A 31 11.31 -18.57 17.29
CA SER A 31 10.86 -17.19 17.17
C SER A 31 11.82 -16.33 16.35
N TRP A 32 11.25 -15.39 15.60
CA TRP A 32 12.00 -14.37 14.89
C TRP A 32 11.28 -13.03 14.98
N VAL A 33 12.03 -11.98 15.34
CA VAL A 33 11.49 -10.62 15.52
C VAL A 33 12.13 -9.69 14.50
N GLY A 34 11.33 -9.24 13.53
CA GLY A 34 11.70 -8.21 12.57
C GLY A 34 11.37 -6.80 13.08
N LYS A 35 12.37 -5.94 13.18
CA LYS A 35 12.18 -4.52 13.56
C LYS A 35 12.42 -3.62 12.36
N TYR A 36 11.35 -2.98 11.91
CA TYR A 36 11.34 -2.20 10.68
C TYR A 36 10.96 -0.74 10.95
N PRO A 37 11.88 0.08 11.48
CA PRO A 37 11.59 1.49 11.72
C PRO A 37 11.26 2.19 10.39
N GLY A 38 10.14 2.90 10.37
CA GLY A 38 9.77 3.77 9.25
C GLY A 38 9.14 3.10 8.03
N VAL A 39 8.80 1.81 8.06
CA VAL A 39 8.18 1.13 6.91
C VAL A 39 6.76 1.59 6.58
N VAL A 40 6.09 2.30 7.49
CA VAL A 40 4.73 2.83 7.29
C VAL A 40 4.68 4.37 7.28
N SER A 41 5.83 5.06 7.25
CA SER A 41 5.93 6.52 7.47
C SER A 41 5.11 7.35 6.48
N TRP A 42 4.90 6.83 5.28
CA TRP A 42 4.18 7.50 4.18
C TRP A 42 2.66 7.27 4.21
N PHE A 43 2.16 6.60 5.26
CA PHE A 43 0.75 6.35 5.51
C PHE A 43 0.22 7.05 6.78
N SER A 44 0.99 7.95 7.39
CA SER A 44 0.51 8.77 8.50
C SER A 44 -0.66 9.68 8.06
N PRO A 45 -1.63 10.00 8.96
CA PRO A 45 -2.69 10.94 8.65
C PRO A 45 -2.15 12.27 8.08
N GLY A 46 -2.72 12.74 6.96
CA GLY A 46 -2.29 13.97 6.29
C GLY A 46 -1.09 13.85 5.36
N SER A 47 -0.43 12.69 5.28
CA SER A 47 0.74 12.48 4.41
C SER A 47 0.44 12.41 2.90
N TYR A 48 -0.83 12.35 2.49
CA TYR A 48 -1.21 12.13 1.09
C TYR A 48 -0.56 13.12 0.12
N ASN A 49 -0.58 14.43 0.44
CA ASN A 49 0.01 15.46 -0.41
C ASN A 49 1.55 15.41 -0.46
N LYS A 50 2.19 14.68 0.46
CA LYS A 50 3.65 14.47 0.49
C LYS A 50 4.09 13.25 -0.32
N ARG A 51 3.15 12.43 -0.77
CA ARG A 51 3.43 11.28 -1.64
C ARG A 51 3.79 11.75 -3.05
N PRO A 52 4.75 11.12 -3.73
CA PRO A 52 5.11 11.47 -5.09
C PRO A 52 3.95 11.15 -6.05
N PRO A 53 3.71 12.00 -7.07
CA PRO A 53 2.81 11.64 -8.16
C PRO A 53 3.48 10.66 -9.12
N LEU A 54 2.69 9.87 -9.83
CA LEU A 54 3.18 8.89 -10.80
C LEU A 54 4.07 9.53 -11.89
N GLU A 55 3.72 10.75 -12.31
CA GLU A 55 4.47 11.51 -13.32
C GLU A 55 5.77 12.16 -12.78
N GLY A 56 6.19 11.84 -11.55
CA GLY A 56 7.44 12.34 -10.98
C GLY A 56 7.45 13.87 -10.85
N ALA A 57 8.44 14.52 -11.45
CA ALA A 57 8.53 15.99 -11.49
C ALA A 57 7.86 16.60 -12.74
N GLY A 58 7.03 15.83 -13.47
CA GLY A 58 6.37 16.27 -14.69
C GLY A 58 7.38 16.69 -15.76
N ASP A 59 7.14 17.83 -16.40
CA ASP A 59 7.97 18.34 -17.51
C ASP A 59 9.41 18.69 -17.09
N ALA A 60 9.67 18.87 -15.80
CA ALA A 60 11.03 19.11 -15.31
C ALA A 60 11.92 17.85 -15.44
N LEU A 61 11.32 16.65 -15.35
CA LEU A 61 11.99 15.36 -15.50
C LEU A 61 11.06 14.37 -16.24
N PRO A 62 10.84 14.56 -17.55
CA PRO A 62 9.80 13.84 -18.29
C PRO A 62 10.04 12.33 -18.36
N ASN A 63 11.30 11.91 -18.24
CA ASN A 63 11.75 10.52 -18.23
C ASN A 63 11.83 9.89 -16.83
N VAL A 64 11.35 10.58 -15.78
CA VAL A 64 11.32 10.06 -14.41
C VAL A 64 9.87 9.84 -13.99
N LYS A 65 9.52 8.58 -13.71
CA LYS A 65 8.21 8.18 -13.20
C LYS A 65 8.35 7.54 -11.83
N CYS A 66 7.33 7.67 -10.99
CA CYS A 66 7.30 7.05 -9.66
C CYS A 66 6.37 5.84 -9.65
N ALA A 67 6.81 4.76 -9.00
CA ALA A 67 6.03 3.56 -8.75
C ALA A 67 6.14 3.14 -7.27
N GLY A 68 5.14 2.41 -6.78
CA GLY A 68 4.99 1.99 -5.40
C GLY A 68 3.55 2.15 -4.89
N ASP A 69 3.20 1.43 -3.84
CA ASP A 69 1.87 1.48 -3.21
C ASP A 69 1.53 2.86 -2.61
N TRP A 70 2.54 3.67 -2.33
CA TRP A 70 2.44 5.01 -1.79
C TRP A 70 2.41 6.11 -2.87
N VAL A 71 2.46 5.78 -4.17
CA VAL A 71 2.40 6.77 -5.25
C VAL A 71 0.98 7.28 -5.44
N ARG A 72 0.82 8.58 -5.75
CA ARG A 72 -0.46 9.16 -6.21
C ARG A 72 -0.61 8.97 -7.72
N MET A 73 -1.61 8.19 -8.12
CA MET A 73 -1.80 7.77 -9.52
C MET A 73 -2.88 8.57 -10.27
N GLY A 74 -3.62 9.44 -9.56
CA GLY A 74 -4.64 10.32 -10.16
C GLY A 74 -5.84 9.52 -10.67
N GLU A 75 -6.16 9.64 -11.96
CA GLU A 75 -7.24 8.83 -12.58
C GLU A 75 -6.86 7.34 -12.73
N ARG A 76 -5.58 6.99 -12.55
CA ARG A 76 -5.06 5.61 -12.63
C ARG A 76 -5.00 4.93 -11.26
N GLU A 77 -5.74 5.43 -10.28
CA GLU A 77 -5.79 4.82 -8.95
C GLU A 77 -6.31 3.39 -9.04
N HIS A 78 -5.60 2.46 -8.40
CA HIS A 78 -5.92 1.03 -8.42
C HIS A 78 -5.99 0.47 -7.00
N GLY A 79 -7.09 -0.21 -6.71
CA GLY A 79 -7.31 -0.95 -5.48
C GLY A 79 -7.24 -0.11 -4.21
N ALA A 80 -6.75 -0.71 -3.13
CA ALA A 80 -6.55 -0.03 -1.85
C ALA A 80 -5.49 1.08 -1.97
N LYS A 81 -5.72 2.26 -1.37
CA LYS A 81 -4.87 3.46 -1.46
C LYS A 81 -3.59 3.42 -0.59
N GLY A 82 -2.99 2.23 -0.46
CA GLY A 82 -1.78 1.99 0.35
C GLY A 82 -1.65 0.57 0.87
N LEU A 83 -0.44 0.20 1.33
CA LEU A 83 -0.12 -1.08 1.97
C LEU A 83 -0.63 -2.29 1.18
N CYS A 84 -0.58 -2.18 -0.14
CA CYS A 84 -1.16 -3.14 -1.08
C CYS A 84 -0.13 -3.52 -2.14
N GLN A 85 0.23 -4.80 -2.17
CA GLN A 85 1.21 -5.33 -3.12
C GLN A 85 0.71 -5.23 -4.56
N GLU A 86 -0.58 -5.50 -4.79
CA GLU A 86 -1.20 -5.36 -6.12
C GLU A 86 -1.08 -3.93 -6.63
N ARG A 87 -1.34 -2.93 -5.77
CA ARG A 87 -1.16 -1.52 -6.14
C ARG A 87 0.29 -1.22 -6.50
N ALA A 88 1.26 -1.68 -5.69
CA ALA A 88 2.68 -1.46 -6.00
C ALA A 88 3.01 -2.03 -7.39
N PHE A 89 2.51 -3.23 -7.70
CA PHE A 89 2.68 -3.88 -8.99
C PHE A 89 2.03 -3.09 -10.15
N VAL A 90 0.75 -2.72 -10.02
CA VAL A 90 0.02 -1.95 -11.04
C VAL A 90 0.62 -0.57 -11.26
N SER A 91 1.04 0.10 -10.19
CA SER A 91 1.73 1.39 -10.30
C SER A 91 3.03 1.31 -11.10
N GLY A 92 3.71 0.15 -11.07
CA GLY A 92 4.86 -0.13 -11.92
C GLY A 92 4.49 -0.19 -13.40
N PHE A 93 3.40 -0.88 -13.75
CA PHE A 93 2.92 -0.91 -15.14
C PHE A 93 2.48 0.48 -15.62
N GLU A 94 1.76 1.23 -14.80
CA GLU A 94 1.30 2.56 -15.20
C GLU A 94 2.47 3.56 -15.36
N ALA A 95 3.47 3.47 -14.48
CA ALA A 95 4.70 4.24 -14.60
C ALA A 95 5.48 3.86 -15.87
N ALA A 96 5.66 2.56 -16.14
CA ALA A 96 6.34 2.07 -17.34
C ALA A 96 5.59 2.46 -18.63
N ASN A 97 4.27 2.27 -18.67
CA ASN A 97 3.43 2.68 -19.78
C ASN A 97 3.51 4.19 -20.02
N SER A 98 3.51 5.01 -18.96
CA SER A 98 3.68 6.46 -19.07
C SER A 98 5.05 6.84 -19.64
N LEU A 99 6.11 6.22 -19.12
CA LEU A 99 7.47 6.46 -19.60
C LEU A 99 7.61 6.11 -21.08
N LEU A 100 7.16 4.92 -21.48
CA LEU A 100 7.27 4.44 -22.87
C LEU A 100 6.48 5.35 -23.82
N ARG A 101 5.25 5.75 -23.46
CA ARG A 101 4.46 6.74 -24.22
C ARG A 101 5.22 8.04 -24.51
N SER A 102 6.06 8.47 -23.57
CA SER A 102 6.80 9.73 -23.67
C SER A 102 8.18 9.61 -24.32
N THR A 103 8.71 8.39 -24.49
CA THR A 103 10.11 8.17 -24.90
C THR A 103 10.26 7.35 -26.18
N THR A 104 9.20 6.70 -26.66
CA THR A 104 9.24 5.93 -27.90
C THR A 104 7.90 5.95 -28.63
N ASP A 105 7.96 5.96 -29.96
CA ASP A 105 6.79 5.85 -30.84
C ASP A 105 6.34 4.39 -31.03
N SER A 106 7.13 3.42 -30.59
CA SER A 106 6.88 1.99 -30.80
C SER A 106 6.94 1.23 -29.47
N PHE A 107 5.79 1.05 -28.83
CA PHE A 107 5.64 0.19 -27.68
C PHE A 107 4.23 -0.40 -27.61
N VAL A 108 4.08 -1.50 -26.87
CA VAL A 108 2.77 -2.07 -26.53
C VAL A 108 2.53 -1.81 -25.05
N ALA A 109 1.50 -1.04 -24.73
CA ALA A 109 1.13 -0.78 -23.35
C ALA A 109 0.70 -2.08 -22.67
N THR A 110 1.22 -2.34 -21.47
CA THR A 110 0.69 -3.43 -20.64
C THR A 110 -0.72 -3.08 -20.20
N GLN A 111 -1.66 -3.99 -20.41
CA GLN A 111 -3.03 -3.80 -19.97
C GLN A 111 -3.14 -3.89 -18.45
N VAL A 112 -3.73 -2.87 -17.84
CA VAL A 112 -4.14 -2.89 -16.43
C VAL A 112 -5.61 -3.26 -16.38
N LEU A 113 -5.93 -4.33 -15.66
CA LEU A 113 -7.32 -4.75 -15.45
C LEU A 113 -7.98 -3.83 -14.43
N PRO A 114 -9.22 -3.35 -14.66
CA PRO A 114 -9.89 -2.48 -13.70
C PRO A 114 -10.26 -3.25 -12.43
N VAL A 115 -10.28 -2.54 -11.30
CA VAL A 115 -10.85 -3.08 -10.07
C VAL A 115 -12.36 -3.15 -10.20
N ARG A 116 -12.96 -4.13 -9.52
CA ARG A 116 -14.41 -4.26 -9.40
C ARG A 116 -15.00 -2.95 -8.87
N GLU A 117 -16.10 -2.52 -9.48
CA GLU A 117 -16.81 -1.34 -9.02
C GLU A 117 -17.35 -1.50 -7.59
N ASP A 118 -17.49 -0.38 -6.89
CA ASP A 118 -18.14 -0.34 -5.59
C ASP A 118 -19.61 -0.80 -5.66
N GLU A 119 -20.06 -1.43 -4.58
CA GLU A 119 -21.44 -1.90 -4.44
C GLU A 119 -22.44 -0.74 -4.51
N ALA A 120 -23.63 -1.00 -5.04
CA ALA A 120 -24.67 0.02 -5.26
C ALA A 120 -25.04 0.79 -3.98
N GLN A 121 -25.04 0.11 -2.82
CA GLN A 121 -25.35 0.70 -1.52
C GLN A 121 -24.28 1.73 -1.10
N PHE A 122 -23.00 1.43 -1.36
CA PHE A 122 -21.90 2.35 -1.08
C PHE A 122 -22.02 3.60 -1.96
N LYS A 123 -22.21 3.41 -3.26
CA LYS A 123 -22.38 4.53 -4.21
C LYS A 123 -23.55 5.43 -3.81
N ALA A 124 -24.70 4.85 -3.45
CA ALA A 124 -25.86 5.61 -2.97
C ALA A 124 -25.55 6.43 -1.70
N ALA A 125 -24.84 5.84 -0.73
CA ALA A 125 -24.45 6.53 0.49
C ALA A 125 -23.45 7.68 0.22
N VAL A 126 -22.50 7.51 -0.71
CA VAL A 126 -21.58 8.58 -1.11
C VAL A 126 -22.34 9.76 -1.70
N GLU A 127 -23.28 9.52 -2.62
CA GLU A 127 -24.08 10.59 -3.24
C GLU A 127 -24.91 11.37 -2.20
N LEU A 128 -25.50 10.69 -1.21
CA LEU A 128 -26.22 11.34 -0.11
C LEU A 128 -25.33 12.25 0.74
N ASN A 129 -24.03 11.95 0.83
CA ASN A 129 -23.07 12.67 1.67
C ASN A 129 -22.29 13.77 0.92
N LYS A 130 -22.44 13.91 -0.41
CA LYS A 130 -21.78 14.94 -1.23
C LYS A 130 -22.41 16.36 -1.08
N LYS A 131 -22.94 16.69 0.11
CA LYS A 131 -23.49 18.02 0.40
C LYS A 131 -22.41 19.10 0.45
#